data_AF-A0A534TYK3-F1
#
_entry.id   AF-A0A534TYK3-F1
#
_cell.length_a   1.000
_cell.length_b   1.000
_cell.length_c   1.000
_cell.angle_alpha   90.00
_cell.angle_beta   90.00
_cell.angle_gamma   90.00
#
_symmetry.space_group_name_H-M   'P 1'
#
loop_
_entity.id
_entity.type
_entity.pdbx_description
1 polymer ?
#
loop_
_entity_poly.entity_id
_entity_poly.type
_entity_poly.pdbx_seq_one_letter_code
_entity_poly.pdbx_strand_id
1 'polypeptide(L)'
;MSREILIARNEHGGRSARYALEVVAEGDHWRSTLAKLDERGEPEGGAVAPRFYGLTREQARRRMIQVLENEYDVVTPAGETGRG
;
A
#
# COMPACT_ATOMS: atom_id res chain seq x y z
N MET A 1 5.88 14.23 -2.15
CA MET A 1 5.01 13.17 -1.60
C MET A 1 4.69 12.21 -2.72
N SER A 2 4.80 10.91 -2.50
CA SER A 2 4.57 9.91 -3.55
C SER A 2 3.56 8.90 -3.03
N ARG A 3 2.28 9.15 -3.34
CA ARG A 3 1.17 8.24 -3.09
C ARG A 3 1.10 7.23 -4.23
N GLU A 4 1.01 5.96 -3.89
CA GLU A 4 0.86 4.84 -4.81
C GLU A 4 -0.46 4.13 -4.52
N ILE A 5 -1.14 3.66 -5.58
CA ILE A 5 -2.34 2.85 -5.44
C ILE A 5 -1.96 1.39 -5.63
N LEU A 6 -2.30 0.55 -4.67
CA LEU A 6 -2.15 -0.90 -4.71
C LEU A 6 -3.52 -1.55 -4.92
N ILE A 7 -3.56 -2.59 -5.73
CA ILE A 7 -4.73 -3.42 -5.97
C ILE A 7 -4.42 -4.79 -5.37
N ALA A 8 -5.15 -5.15 -4.32
CA ALA A 8 -5.05 -6.43 -3.65
C ALA A 8 -6.21 -7.34 -4.09
N ARG A 9 -5.92 -8.59 -4.43
CA ARG A 9 -6.89 -9.56 -4.95
C ARG A 9 -6.73 -10.90 -4.25
N ASN A 10 -7.85 -11.50 -3.88
CA ASN A 10 -7.95 -12.87 -3.43
C ASN A 10 -8.35 -13.74 -4.63
N GLU A 11 -7.45 -14.62 -5.09
CA GLU A 11 -7.69 -15.46 -6.27
C GLU A 11 -8.78 -16.51 -6.01
N HIS A 12 -8.88 -16.98 -4.76
CA HIS A 12 -9.85 -18.01 -4.36
C HIS A 12 -11.23 -17.46 -3.99
N GLY A 13 -11.32 -16.18 -3.58
CA GLY A 13 -12.55 -15.59 -3.03
C GLY A 13 -13.21 -14.55 -3.92
N GLY A 14 -12.62 -14.19 -5.06
CA GLY A 14 -13.14 -13.14 -5.96
C GLY A 14 -13.15 -11.73 -5.36
N ARG A 15 -12.63 -11.54 -4.14
CA ARG A 15 -12.59 -10.25 -3.46
C ARG A 15 -11.40 -9.45 -3.97
N SER A 16 -11.64 -8.20 -4.36
CA SER A 16 -10.59 -7.24 -4.67
C SER A 16 -10.80 -5.97 -3.85
N ALA A 17 -9.69 -5.33 -3.48
CA ALA A 17 -9.67 -4.09 -2.74
C ALA A 17 -8.56 -3.19 -3.25
N ARG A 18 -8.78 -1.88 -3.17
CA ARG A 18 -7.79 -0.86 -3.53
C ARG A 18 -7.25 -0.25 -2.26
N TYR A 19 -5.95 0.03 -2.23
CA TYR A 19 -5.28 0.66 -1.10
C TYR A 19 -4.43 1.83 -1.59
N ALA A 20 -4.42 2.92 -0.85
CA ALA A 20 -3.44 3.98 -1.00
C ALA A 20 -2.27 3.74 -0.04
N LEU A 21 -1.08 3.61 -0.60
CA LEU A 21 0.18 3.57 0.13
C LEU A 21 0.90 4.89 -0.05
N GLU A 22 1.23 5.54 1.06
CA GLU A 22 2.03 6.77 1.09
C GLU A 22 3.26 6.53 1.94
N VAL A 23 4.44 6.94 1.46
CA VAL A 23 5.69 6.88 2.23
C VAL A 23 6.36 8.25 2.17
N VAL A 24 6.50 8.88 3.34
CA VAL A 24 6.94 10.27 3.50
C VAL A 24 8.14 10.31 4.45
N ALA A 25 9.15 11.11 4.11
CA ALA A 25 10.26 11.38 5.02
C ALA A 25 9.79 12.31 6.14
N GLU A 26 10.02 11.92 7.39
CA GLU A 26 9.69 12.69 8.59
C GLU A 26 10.96 12.78 9.46
N GLY A 27 11.82 13.77 9.18
CA GLY A 27 13.11 13.90 9.85
C GLY A 27 14.05 12.72 9.55
N ASP A 28 14.37 11.93 10.58
CA ASP A 28 15.28 10.76 10.50
C ASP A 28 14.58 9.44 10.14
N HIS A 29 13.26 9.46 9.93
CA HIS A 29 12.50 8.24 9.69
C HIS A 29 11.54 8.36 8.51
N TRP A 30 11.03 7.22 8.05
CA TRP A 30 9.99 7.16 7.04
C TRP A 30 8.66 6.83 7.70
N ARG A 31 7.70 7.73 7.55
CA ARG A 31 6.31 7.48 7.90
C ARG A 31 5.63 6.84 6.70
N SER A 32 5.04 5.67 6.90
CA SER A 32 4.19 5.04 5.89
C SER A 32 2.73 5.14 6.31
N THR A 33 1.81 5.25 5.36
CA THR A 33 0.37 5.21 5.58
C THR A 33 -0.23 4.24 4.56
N LEU A 34 -1.01 3.28 5.03
CA LEU A 34 -1.76 2.35 4.19
C LEU A 34 -3.25 2.48 4.51
N ALA A 35 -4.04 2.96 3.55
CA ALA A 35 -5.47 3.20 3.71
C ALA A 35 -6.26 2.42 2.64
N LYS A 36 -7.31 1.70 3.05
CA LYS A 36 -8.24 1.06 2.12
C LYS A 36 -9.07 2.14 1.43
N LEU A 37 -9.25 2.01 0.12
CA LEU A 37 -10.03 2.94 -0.70
C LEU A 37 -11.41 2.36 -1.01
N ASP A 38 -12.40 3.23 -1.02
CA ASP A 38 -13.75 2.96 -1.47
C ASP A 38 -13.87 3.00 -3.01
N GLU A 39 -15.09 2.81 -3.51
CA GLU A 39 -15.40 2.84 -4.95
C GLU A 39 -15.13 4.21 -5.60
N ARG A 40 -15.15 5.29 -4.80
CA ARG A 40 -14.91 6.68 -5.22
C ARG A 40 -13.41 7.04 -5.16
N GLY A 41 -12.57 6.15 -4.62
CA GLY A 41 -11.14 6.37 -4.45
C GLY A 41 -10.76 7.09 -3.15
N GLU A 42 -11.72 7.24 -2.24
CA GLU A 42 -11.57 7.90 -0.96
C GLU A 42 -11.21 6.87 0.13
N PRO A 43 -10.42 7.23 1.15
CA PRO A 43 -10.10 6.31 2.23
C PRO A 43 -11.36 5.94 3.03
N GLU A 44 -11.71 4.65 3.05
CA GLU A 44 -12.94 4.10 3.64
C GLU A 44 -12.96 4.16 5.19
N GLY A 45 -11.86 4.63 5.81
CA GLY A 45 -11.65 4.72 7.24
C GLY A 45 -10.68 3.67 7.77
N GLY A 46 -9.83 4.06 8.74
CA GLY A 46 -8.76 3.21 9.26
C GLY A 46 -7.52 3.20 8.35
N ALA A 47 -6.46 3.88 8.77
CA ALA A 47 -5.18 3.85 8.10
C ALA A 47 -4.12 3.30 9.05
N VAL A 48 -3.32 2.34 8.57
CA VAL A 48 -2.15 1.88 9.32
C VAL A 48 -1.02 2.85 9.03
N ALA A 49 -0.48 3.49 10.07
CA ALA A 49 0.54 4.53 9.93
C ALA A 49 1.84 4.24 10.70
N PRO A 50 2.62 3.21 10.33
CA PRO A 50 3.85 2.87 11.01
C PRO A 50 4.98 3.86 10.70
N ARG A 51 5.90 3.99 11.65
CA ARG A 51 7.15 4.75 11.52
C ARG A 51 8.31 3.77 11.40
N PHE A 52 9.18 3.99 10.43
CA PHE A 52 10.33 3.15 10.15
C PHE A 52 11.63 3.93 10.30
N TYR A 53 12.40 3.60 11.34
CA TYR A 53 13.72 4.17 11.61
C TYR A 53 14.82 3.30 10.99
N GLY A 54 15.85 3.93 10.43
CA GLY A 54 17.00 3.23 9.85
C GLY A 54 16.70 2.39 8.59
N LEU A 55 15.51 2.53 8.00
CA LEU A 55 15.13 1.89 6.74
C LEU A 55 15.14 2.89 5.60
N THR A 56 15.36 2.41 4.38
CA THR A 56 15.13 3.22 3.18
C THR A 56 13.64 3.35 2.89
N ARG A 57 13.29 4.34 2.06
CA ARG A 57 11.92 4.52 1.55
C ARG A 57 11.36 3.25 0.90
N GLU A 58 12.17 2.56 0.11
CA GLU A 58 11.76 1.30 -0.55
C GLU A 58 11.54 0.16 0.44
N GLN A 59 12.36 0.05 1.49
CA GLN A 59 12.17 -0.93 2.54
C GLN A 59 10.88 -0.67 3.33
N ALA A 60 10.61 0.59 3.70
CA ALA A 60 9.35 1.00 4.33
C ALA A 60 8.14 0.68 3.44
N ARG A 61 8.22 0.98 2.15
CA ARG A 61 7.20 0.61 1.15
C ARG A 61 6.97 -0.90 1.11
N ARG A 62 8.04 -1.70 1.00
CA ARG A 62 7.95 -3.16 0.91
C ARG A 62 7.29 -3.77 2.14
N ARG A 63 7.59 -3.25 3.34
CA ARG A 63 6.93 -3.68 4.57
C ARG A 63 5.41 -3.49 4.53
N MET A 64 4.95 -2.41 3.91
CA MET A 64 3.51 -2.15 3.80
C MET A 64 2.82 -3.03 2.77
N ILE A 65 3.49 -3.31 1.65
CA ILE A 65 3.01 -4.29 0.67
C ILE A 65 2.88 -5.67 1.32
N GLN A 66 3.87 -6.07 2.14
CA GLN A 66 3.82 -7.36 2.86
C GLN A 66 2.60 -7.50 3.76
N VAL A 67 2.09 -6.41 4.35
CA VAL A 67 0.85 -6.47 5.15
C VAL A 67 -0.33 -6.90 4.28
N LEU A 68 -0.41 -6.40 3.05
CA LEU A 68 -1.44 -6.82 2.09
C LEU A 68 -1.19 -8.24 1.59
N GLU A 69 0.06 -8.64 1.31
CA GLU A 69 0.41 -10.00 0.88
C GLU A 69 0.11 -11.07 1.96
N ASN A 70 -0.10 -10.69 3.22
CA ASN A 70 -0.57 -11.61 4.27
C ASN A 70 -2.09 -11.85 4.22
N GLU A 71 -2.87 -10.93 3.66
CA GLU A 71 -4.35 -11.01 3.59
C GLU A 71 -4.85 -11.37 2.18
N TYR A 72 -4.06 -11.08 1.15
CA TYR A 72 -4.41 -11.24 -0.26
C TYR A 72 -3.32 -12.06 -1.00
N ASP A 73 -3.75 -12.90 -1.94
CA ASP A 73 -2.85 -13.70 -2.76
C ASP A 73 -1.98 -12.85 -3.69
N VAL A 74 -2.58 -11.79 -4.28
CA VAL A 74 -1.93 -10.96 -5.30
C VAL A 74 -2.06 -9.49 -4.96
N VAL A 75 -0.93 -8.77 -4.94
CA VAL A 75 -0.88 -7.32 -4.73
C VAL A 75 -0.08 -6.67 -5.85
N THR A 76 -0.72 -5.79 -6.62
CA THR A 76 -0.07 -5.09 -7.74
C THR A 76 -0.26 -3.58 -7.66
N PRO A 77 0.73 -2.76 -8.02
CA PRO A 77 0.53 -1.33 -8.15
C PRO A 77 -0.35 -1.02 -9.37
N ALA A 78 -1.34 -0.14 -9.19
CA ALA A 78 -2.32 0.20 -10.22
C ALA A 78 -1.69 0.83 -11.48
N GLY A 79 -0.48 1.38 -11.36
CA GLY A 79 0.28 1.99 -12.46
C GLY A 79 1.14 1.01 -13.28
N GLU A 80 1.33 -0.24 -12.86
CA GLU A 80 2.10 -1.25 -13.62
C GLU A 80 1.20 -2.13 -14.51
N THR A 81 0.14 -1.55 -15.08
CA THR A 81 -0.56 -2.19 -16.21
C THR A 81 0.11 -1.75 -17.51
N GLY A 82 1.19 -2.43 -17.90
CA GLY A 82 1.74 -2.33 -19.26
C GLY A 82 3.26 -2.20 -19.37
N ARG A 83 3.96 -3.33 -19.34
CA ARG A 83 5.10 -3.60 -20.25
C ARG A 83 5.07 -5.07 -20.64
N GLY A 84 4.27 -5.36 -21.66
CA GLY A 84 4.52 -6.47 -22.59
C GLY A 84 5.24 -5.92 -23.81
#